data_AF-A0A182EBF4-F1
#
_entry.id   AF-A0A182EBF4-F1
#
_cell.length_a   1.000
_cell.length_b   1.000
_cell.length_c   1.000
_cell.angle_alpha   90.00
_cell.angle_beta   90.00
_cell.angle_gamma   90.00
#
_symmetry.space_group_name_H-M   'P 1'
#
loop_
_entity.id
_entity.type
_entity.pdbx_description
1 polymer ?
#
loop_
_entity_poly.entity_id
_entity_poly.type
_entity_poly.pdbx_seq_one_letter_code
_entity_poly.pdbx_strand_id
1 'polypeptide(L)'
;MITAEINKCVECASKNLKGRWGLTGFAQTFRDHSFTTTCTLGTDTEHYIRCSGSCMTYLFQDPDNTDTSDVGLMVVRGCHQRLLGIQSTIFNNQALNGSYCEYDKDLERLDSHGNKVYIKALVEFCTGEACNTKVKDFSIATTCSGPANCWFHFQLK
;
A
#
# COMPACT_ATOMS: atom_id res chain seq x y z
N MET A 1 -20.21 -0.17 -22.95
CA MET A 1 -18.76 -0.38 -22.74
C MET A 1 -18.34 0.48 -21.57
N ILE A 2 -17.93 -0.13 -20.46
CA ILE A 2 -17.35 0.61 -19.33
C ILE A 2 -15.86 0.76 -19.65
N THR A 3 -15.43 1.93 -20.07
CA THR A 3 -14.01 2.25 -20.19
C THR A 3 -13.42 2.23 -18.78
N ALA A 4 -12.56 1.25 -18.48
CA ALA A 4 -11.81 1.23 -17.23
C ALA A 4 -11.00 2.53 -17.13
N GLU A 5 -11.19 3.31 -16.06
CA GLU A 5 -10.37 4.50 -15.83
C GLU A 5 -8.89 4.09 -15.76
N ILE A 6 -8.09 4.73 -16.61
CA ILE A 6 -6.63 4.51 -16.66
C ILE A 6 -6.00 5.56 -15.75
N ASN A 7 -5.52 5.13 -14.58
CA ASN A 7 -4.82 6.00 -13.65
C ASN A 7 -3.30 5.93 -13.84
N LYS A 8 -2.62 7.05 -13.60
CA LYS A 8 -1.16 7.12 -13.55
C LYS A 8 -0.73 6.97 -12.09
N CYS A 9 -0.10 5.83 -11.76
CA CYS A 9 0.33 5.52 -10.40
C CYS A 9 1.85 5.37 -10.35
N VAL A 10 2.46 5.73 -9.22
CA VAL A 10 3.86 5.39 -8.94
C VAL A 10 3.94 3.90 -8.53
N GLU A 11 4.83 3.15 -9.15
CA GLU A 11 5.20 1.78 -8.76
C GLU A 11 6.55 1.75 -8.04
N CYS A 12 6.51 1.80 -6.71
CA CYS A 12 7.71 1.82 -5.90
C CYS A 12 7.54 1.03 -4.61
N ALA A 13 8.64 0.62 -4.00
CA ALA A 13 8.69 0.06 -2.67
C ALA A 13 9.85 0.65 -1.88
N SER A 14 9.74 0.68 -0.54
CA SER A 14 10.85 1.08 0.32
C SER A 14 12.08 0.21 0.06
N LYS A 15 13.26 0.83 0.03
CA LYS A 15 14.54 0.14 -0.23
C LYS A 15 14.81 -1.06 0.70
N ASN A 16 14.38 -0.97 1.95
CA ASN A 16 14.51 -2.04 2.96
C ASN A 16 13.58 -3.24 2.73
N LEU A 17 12.64 -3.18 1.76
CA LEU A 17 11.86 -4.33 1.31
C LEU A 17 12.60 -5.20 0.29
N LYS A 18 13.75 -4.73 -0.23
CA LYS A 18 14.55 -5.52 -1.17
C LYS A 18 15.06 -6.77 -0.46
N GLY A 19 14.63 -7.95 -0.96
CA GLY A 19 14.91 -9.24 -0.31
C GLY A 19 13.99 -9.60 0.87
N ARG A 20 13.07 -8.72 1.25
CA ARG A 20 12.10 -8.91 2.35
C ARG A 20 10.65 -8.75 1.86
N TRP A 21 10.41 -8.99 0.57
CA TRP A 21 9.09 -8.80 -0.05
C TRP A 21 8.00 -9.64 0.59
N GLY A 22 8.34 -10.83 1.12
CA GLY A 22 7.40 -11.71 1.82
C GLY A 22 6.65 -11.02 2.96
N LEU A 23 7.22 -9.99 3.58
CA LEU A 23 6.57 -9.22 4.65
C LEU A 23 5.33 -8.45 4.18
N THR A 24 5.24 -8.17 2.88
CA THR A 24 4.10 -7.46 2.28
C THR A 24 2.88 -8.35 2.08
N GLY A 25 3.07 -9.68 1.98
CA GLY A 25 2.05 -10.65 1.57
C GLY A 25 1.51 -10.45 0.15
N PHE A 26 2.13 -9.60 -0.68
CA PHE A 26 1.78 -9.43 -2.09
C PHE A 26 2.40 -10.54 -2.94
N ALA A 27 1.60 -11.14 -3.81
CA ALA A 27 2.03 -12.22 -4.69
C ALA A 27 3.07 -11.79 -5.73
N GLN A 28 3.01 -10.53 -6.20
CA GLN A 28 3.90 -10.02 -7.25
C GLN A 28 4.93 -9.06 -6.69
N THR A 29 6.20 -9.46 -6.74
CA THR A 29 7.33 -8.61 -6.39
C THR A 29 7.64 -7.62 -7.51
N PHE A 30 8.00 -6.40 -7.14
CA PHE A 30 8.48 -5.41 -8.10
C PHE A 30 9.88 -5.73 -8.63
N ARG A 31 10.26 -5.03 -9.70
CA ARG A 31 11.62 -5.10 -10.24
C ARG A 31 12.57 -4.33 -9.32
N ASP A 32 13.84 -4.70 -9.37
CA ASP A 32 14.88 -4.15 -8.50
C ASP A 32 14.97 -2.61 -8.48
N HIS A 33 14.68 -1.94 -9.60
CA HIS A 33 14.74 -0.48 -9.69
C HIS A 33 13.59 0.23 -8.95
N SER A 34 12.45 -0.45 -8.74
CA SER A 34 11.32 0.09 -7.99
C SER A 34 11.59 0.22 -6.49
N PHE A 35 12.68 -0.38 -5.98
CA PHE A 35 13.06 -0.29 -4.56
C PHE A 35 13.90 0.97 -4.31
N THR A 36 13.29 2.00 -3.74
CA THR A 36 13.89 3.33 -3.60
C THR A 36 13.58 3.96 -2.25
N THR A 37 14.42 4.92 -1.84
CA THR A 37 14.21 5.74 -0.64
C THR A 37 13.17 6.84 -0.86
N THR A 38 12.88 7.20 -2.11
CA THR A 38 11.89 8.24 -2.48
C THR A 38 10.44 7.74 -2.40
N CYS A 39 10.23 6.42 -2.32
CA CYS A 39 8.89 5.83 -2.29
C CYS A 39 8.09 6.26 -1.06
N THR A 40 8.74 6.30 0.10
CA THR A 40 8.12 6.75 1.36
C THR A 40 7.74 8.23 1.29
N LEU A 41 8.58 9.04 0.64
CA LEU A 41 8.41 10.49 0.53
C LEU A 41 7.33 10.91 -0.49
N GLY A 42 6.91 10.00 -1.38
CA GLY A 42 5.97 10.36 -2.46
C GLY A 42 6.57 11.33 -3.46
N THR A 43 7.90 11.35 -3.59
CA THR A 43 8.61 12.22 -4.53
C THR A 43 9.19 11.44 -5.71
N ASP A 44 8.84 10.16 -5.83
CA ASP A 44 9.26 9.32 -6.93
C ASP A 44 8.54 9.74 -8.22
N THR A 45 9.32 10.23 -9.18
CA THR A 45 8.84 10.68 -10.49
C THR A 45 9.27 9.76 -11.63
N GLU A 46 10.06 8.73 -11.35
CA GLU A 46 10.70 7.89 -12.36
C GLU A 46 9.92 6.58 -12.60
N HIS A 47 9.14 6.14 -11.61
CA HIS A 47 8.45 4.85 -11.65
C HIS A 47 6.95 4.94 -11.96
N TYR A 48 6.54 5.86 -12.82
CA TYR A 48 5.13 5.97 -13.20
C TYR A 48 4.69 4.84 -14.14
N ILE A 49 3.56 4.23 -13.80
CA ILE A 49 2.89 3.21 -14.61
C ILE A 49 1.42 3.54 -14.84
N ARG A 50 0.83 2.91 -15.85
CA ARG A 50 -0.60 2.99 -16.14
C ARG A 50 -1.33 1.82 -15.49
N CYS A 51 -2.33 2.12 -14.67
CA CYS A 51 -3.15 1.15 -13.98
C CYS A 51 -4.57 1.16 -14.53
N SER A 52 -5.10 -0.02 -14.84
CA SER A 52 -6.54 -0.20 -15.01
C SER A 52 -7.19 -0.20 -13.62
N GLY A 53 -7.87 0.89 -13.27
CA GLY A 53 -8.44 1.09 -11.93
C GLY A 53 -7.51 1.88 -10.98
N SER A 54 -7.73 1.74 -9.68
CA SER A 54 -7.14 2.62 -8.64
C SER A 54 -5.65 2.38 -8.38
N CYS A 55 -4.97 3.44 -7.96
CA CYS A 55 -3.67 3.36 -7.31
C CYS A 55 -3.85 2.85 -5.87
N MET A 56 -2.85 2.13 -5.37
CA MET A 56 -2.80 1.63 -4.00
C MET A 56 -1.50 2.10 -3.35
N THR A 57 -1.59 2.57 -2.11
CA THR A 57 -0.45 2.77 -1.21
C THR A 57 -0.66 1.88 0.01
N TYR A 58 0.32 1.06 0.31
CA TYR A 58 0.37 0.23 1.51
C TYR A 58 1.55 0.69 2.38
N LEU A 59 1.25 1.11 3.60
CA LEU A 59 2.20 1.55 4.62
C LEU A 59 2.08 0.59 5.79
N PHE A 60 3.19 0.08 6.30
CA PHE A 60 3.19 -0.82 7.45
C PHE A 60 4.48 -0.71 8.27
N GLN A 61 4.41 -1.08 9.55
CA GLN A 61 5.62 -1.18 10.37
C GLN A 61 6.40 -2.43 10.01
N ASP A 62 7.72 -2.31 10.02
CA ASP A 62 8.63 -3.44 9.94
C ASP A 62 8.33 -4.45 11.08
N PRO A 63 7.87 -5.67 10.77
CA PRO A 63 7.63 -6.71 11.77
C PRO A 63 8.88 -7.13 12.55
N ASP A 64 10.07 -6.91 11.99
CA ASP A 64 11.36 -7.20 12.66
C ASP A 64 11.81 -6.07 13.59
N ASN A 65 11.13 -4.92 13.56
CA ASN A 65 11.51 -3.76 14.36
C ASN A 65 10.28 -3.00 14.88
N THR A 66 9.59 -3.61 15.84
CA THR A 66 8.37 -3.07 16.48
C THR A 66 8.65 -2.17 17.69
N ASP A 67 9.86 -2.20 18.24
CA ASP A 67 10.21 -1.59 19.54
C ASP A 67 10.88 -0.20 19.46
N THR A 68 11.21 0.31 18.27
CA THR A 68 11.91 1.59 18.14
C THR A 68 10.96 2.78 17.93
N SER A 69 11.28 3.91 18.58
CA SER A 69 10.63 5.21 18.37
C SER A 69 10.71 5.69 16.91
N ASP A 70 11.76 5.28 16.20
CA ASP A 70 11.84 5.30 14.75
C ASP A 70 11.27 3.98 14.22
N VAL A 71 9.94 3.93 14.11
CA VAL A 71 9.25 2.81 13.48
C VAL A 71 9.85 2.62 12.08
N GLY A 72 10.38 1.44 11.78
CA GLY A 72 10.85 1.11 10.44
C GLY A 72 9.66 1.12 9.46
N LEU A 73 9.34 2.28 8.87
CA LEU A 73 8.20 2.41 7.98
C LEU A 73 8.52 1.79 6.61
N MET A 74 7.68 0.85 6.20
CA MET A 74 7.72 0.24 4.89
C MET A 74 6.53 0.71 4.06
N VAL A 75 6.80 1.10 2.82
CA VAL A 75 5.82 1.60 1.87
C VAL A 75 5.90 0.80 0.59
N VAL A 76 4.75 0.45 0.04
CA VAL A 76 4.58 -0.10 -1.31
C VAL A 76 3.51 0.72 -2.02
N ARG A 77 3.81 1.21 -3.22
CA ARG A 77 2.88 1.92 -4.10
C ARG A 77 2.78 1.22 -5.43
N GLY A 78 1.59 1.17 -6.02
CA GLY A 78 1.42 0.63 -7.37
C GLY A 78 -0.04 0.45 -7.76
N CYS A 79 -0.27 -0.31 -8.83
CA CYS A 79 -1.62 -0.69 -9.22
C CYS A 79 -2.20 -1.69 -8.22
N HIS A 80 -3.41 -1.42 -7.72
CA HIS A 80 -4.15 -2.36 -6.87
C HIS A 80 -4.24 -3.76 -7.50
N GLN A 81 -4.65 -3.83 -8.77
CA GLN A 81 -4.84 -5.11 -9.48
C GLN A 81 -3.55 -5.93 -9.58
N ARG A 82 -2.40 -5.24 -9.73
CA ARG A 82 -1.10 -5.91 -9.84
C ARG A 82 -0.61 -6.43 -8.50
N LEU A 83 -0.76 -5.62 -7.45
CA LEU A 83 -0.32 -5.97 -6.10
C LEU A 83 -1.14 -7.11 -5.49
N LEU A 84 -2.47 -7.09 -5.65
CA LEU A 84 -3.34 -8.13 -5.09
C LEU A 84 -3.61 -9.29 -6.06
N GLY A 85 -3.28 -9.16 -7.35
CA GLY A 85 -3.56 -10.19 -8.36
C GLY A 85 -5.05 -10.42 -8.63
N ILE A 86 -5.92 -9.51 -8.17
CA ILE A 86 -7.38 -9.61 -8.32
C ILE A 86 -7.85 -8.49 -9.25
N GLN A 87 -8.67 -8.86 -10.23
CA GLN A 87 -9.32 -7.90 -11.11
C GLN A 87 -10.35 -7.11 -10.31
N SER A 88 -10.25 -5.78 -10.33
CA SER A 88 -11.03 -4.93 -9.45
C SER A 88 -12.52 -4.88 -9.85
N THR A 89 -13.33 -5.77 -9.31
CA THR A 89 -14.80 -5.70 -9.45
C THR A 89 -15.45 -4.74 -8.44
N ILE A 90 -14.72 -4.39 -7.38
CA ILE A 90 -15.24 -3.67 -6.20
C ILE A 90 -15.38 -2.15 -6.43
N PHE A 91 -14.68 -1.58 -7.41
CA PHE A 91 -14.63 -0.12 -7.58
C PHE A 91 -15.71 0.49 -8.48
N ASN A 92 -16.72 -0.29 -8.91
CA ASN A 92 -17.73 0.21 -9.84
C ASN A 92 -18.69 1.26 -9.26
N ASN A 93 -18.76 1.50 -7.93
CA ASN A 93 -19.75 2.42 -7.37
C ASN A 93 -19.28 3.38 -6.25
N GLN A 94 -18.08 3.26 -5.67
CA GLN A 94 -17.70 4.07 -4.49
C GLN A 94 -16.41 4.89 -4.59
N ALA A 95 -15.48 4.56 -5.51
CA ALA A 95 -14.33 5.43 -5.81
C ALA A 95 -14.65 6.53 -6.84
N LEU A 96 -15.90 6.60 -7.31
CA LEU A 96 -16.37 7.59 -8.28
C LEU A 96 -16.24 9.05 -7.76
N ASN A 97 -15.89 9.28 -6.48
CA ASN A 97 -15.77 10.62 -5.90
C ASN A 97 -14.63 10.82 -4.87
N GLY A 98 -13.68 9.90 -4.67
CA GLY A 98 -12.60 10.17 -3.70
C GLY A 98 -11.62 9.04 -3.36
N SER A 99 -10.59 9.40 -2.60
CA SER A 99 -9.63 8.49 -1.96
C SER A 99 -10.27 7.76 -0.78
N TYR A 100 -10.05 6.45 -0.69
CA TYR A 100 -10.46 5.60 0.44
C TYR A 100 -9.21 5.12 1.17
N CYS A 101 -9.28 4.93 2.48
CA CYS A 101 -8.20 4.28 3.22
C CYS A 101 -8.73 3.46 4.41
N GLU A 102 -7.93 2.49 4.85
CA GLU A 102 -8.17 1.64 6.02
C GLU A 102 -6.89 1.55 6.86
N TYR A 103 -7.03 1.73 8.18
CA TYR A 103 -5.95 1.67 9.14
C TYR A 103 -6.22 0.60 10.19
N ASP A 104 -5.24 -0.27 10.41
CA ASP A 104 -5.23 -1.26 11.48
C ASP A 104 -4.00 -1.02 12.36
N LYS A 105 -4.23 -0.86 13.67
CA LYS A 105 -3.15 -0.61 14.63
C LYS A 105 -2.57 -1.90 15.24
N ASP A 106 -3.29 -3.01 15.10
CA ASP A 106 -2.96 -4.31 15.71
C ASP A 106 -3.01 -5.42 14.63
N LEU A 107 -2.47 -5.14 13.43
CA LEU A 107 -2.43 -6.12 12.35
C LEU A 107 -1.44 -7.23 12.67
N GLU A 108 -1.93 -8.47 12.67
CA GLU A 108 -1.15 -9.66 12.94
C GLU A 108 -0.21 -10.02 11.76
N ARG A 109 1.09 -10.18 12.06
CA ARG A 109 2.13 -10.58 11.12
C ARG A 109 3.16 -11.53 11.74
N LEU A 110 3.96 -12.13 10.88
CA LEU A 110 5.16 -12.86 11.28
C LEU A 110 6.38 -11.96 11.06
N ASP A 111 7.28 -11.95 12.04
CA ASP A 111 8.63 -11.43 11.87
C ASP A 111 9.49 -12.41 11.02
N SER A 112 10.72 -12.03 10.69
CA SER A 112 11.67 -12.86 9.95
C SER A 112 12.12 -14.12 10.69
N HIS A 113 11.89 -14.20 12.00
CA HIS A 113 12.15 -15.37 12.82
C HIS A 113 10.94 -16.32 12.92
N GLY A 114 9.78 -15.93 12.36
CA GLY A 114 8.53 -16.68 12.43
C GLY A 114 7.72 -16.43 13.72
N ASN A 115 8.07 -15.42 14.50
CA ASN A 115 7.30 -15.03 15.68
C ASN A 115 6.10 -14.17 15.27
N LYS A 116 5.01 -14.35 16.02
CA LYS A 116 3.80 -13.56 15.88
C LYS A 116 3.98 -12.18 16.51
N VAL A 117 3.78 -11.13 15.71
CA VAL A 117 3.86 -9.73 16.14
C VAL A 117 2.64 -8.94 15.67
N TYR A 118 2.37 -7.81 16.33
CA TYR A 118 1.30 -6.90 15.98
C TYR A 118 1.90 -5.59 15.47
N ILE A 119 1.52 -5.20 14.26
CA ILE A 119 2.02 -4.00 13.60
C ILE A 119 0.90 -3.04 13.23
N LYS A 120 1.25 -1.77 13.10
CA LYS A 120 0.39 -0.78 12.45
C LYS A 120 0.49 -0.92 10.94
N ALA A 121 -0.64 -0.83 10.26
CA ALA A 121 -0.73 -0.85 8.81
C ALA A 121 -1.83 0.10 8.32
N LEU A 122 -1.56 0.75 7.20
CA LEU A 122 -2.46 1.66 6.51
C LEU A 122 -2.48 1.28 5.03
N VAL A 123 -3.66 1.11 4.47
CA VAL A 123 -3.86 1.01 3.02
C VAL A 123 -4.67 2.20 2.55
N GLU A 124 -4.25 2.82 1.45
CA GLU A 124 -5.00 3.88 0.77
C GLU A 124 -5.19 3.48 -0.69
N PHE A 125 -6.41 3.63 -1.16
CA PHE A 125 -6.79 3.55 -2.57
C PHE A 125 -7.18 4.93 -3.04
N CYS A 126 -6.64 5.37 -4.17
CA CYS A 126 -7.11 6.61 -4.75
C CYS A 126 -6.96 6.64 -6.27
N THR A 127 -7.59 7.66 -6.86
CA THR A 127 -7.59 7.92 -8.29
C THR A 127 -6.66 9.10 -8.61
N GLY A 128 -5.98 9.02 -9.76
CA GLY A 128 -5.10 10.07 -10.27
C GLY A 128 -3.84 10.37 -9.44
N GLU A 129 -3.34 11.60 -9.57
CA GLU A 129 -2.05 12.02 -9.00
C GLU A 129 -2.06 12.21 -7.48
N ALA A 130 -3.24 12.24 -6.84
CA ALA A 130 -3.36 12.42 -5.40
C ALA A 130 -2.70 11.30 -4.56
N CYS A 131 -2.48 10.12 -5.14
CA CYS A 131 -1.76 9.01 -4.49
C CYS A 131 -0.25 9.14 -4.60
N ASN A 132 0.22 9.88 -5.61
CA ASN A 132 1.62 9.86 -5.99
C ASN A 132 2.45 10.77 -5.07
N THR A 133 1.87 11.87 -4.58
CA THR A 133 2.63 12.99 -3.99
C THR A 133 2.53 13.15 -2.47
N LYS A 134 1.92 12.20 -1.75
CA LYS A 134 1.75 12.31 -0.29
C LYS A 134 2.86 11.62 0.47
N VAL A 135 3.49 12.33 1.42
CA VAL A 135 4.23 11.70 2.52
C VAL A 135 3.21 10.93 3.35
N LYS A 136 3.52 9.66 3.65
CA LYS A 136 2.63 8.80 4.42
C LYS A 136 3.32 8.38 5.70
N ASP A 137 2.69 8.75 6.81
CA ASP A 137 3.00 8.28 8.15
C ASP A 137 1.70 7.84 8.84
N PHE A 138 1.81 7.29 10.04
CA PHE A 138 0.65 6.89 10.83
C PHE A 138 -0.08 8.06 11.51
N SER A 139 0.43 9.30 11.44
CA SER A 139 -0.25 10.46 12.02
C SER A 139 -1.53 10.80 11.23
N ILE A 140 -1.53 10.53 9.93
CA ILE A 140 -2.69 10.69 9.03
C ILE A 140 -3.65 9.49 9.15
N ALA A 141 -3.19 8.36 9.70
CA ALA A 141 -3.95 7.11 9.72
C ALA A 141 -5.06 7.07 10.77
N THR A 142 -5.02 7.93 11.80
CA THR A 142 -6.06 7.98 12.84
C THR A 142 -7.37 8.63 12.37
N THR A 143 -7.35 9.39 11.28
CA THR A 143 -8.55 9.98 10.65
C THR A 143 -9.07 9.15 9.47
N CYS A 144 -8.40 8.03 9.20
CA CYS A 144 -8.67 7.14 8.09
C CYS A 144 -9.73 6.11 8.49
N SER A 145 -10.99 6.40 8.17
CA SER A 145 -12.12 5.50 8.39
C SER A 145 -12.87 5.26 7.10
N GLY A 146 -12.57 4.13 6.46
CA GLY A 146 -13.36 3.61 5.36
C GLY A 146 -14.80 3.26 5.79
N PRO A 147 -15.80 3.24 4.87
CA PRO A 147 -17.12 2.66 5.15
C PRO A 147 -17.02 1.29 5.81
N ALA A 148 -17.83 1.09 6.86
CA ALA A 148 -17.87 -0.10 7.73
C ALA A 148 -18.07 -1.45 7.02
N ASN A 149 -18.36 -1.45 5.70
CA ASN A 149 -18.61 -2.64 4.90
C ASN A 149 -17.47 -2.99 3.94
N CYS A 150 -16.39 -2.20 3.92
CA CYS A 150 -15.17 -2.49 3.15
C CYS A 150 -14.03 -2.89 4.08
N TRP A 151 -14.30 -3.71 5.09
CA TRP A 151 -13.25 -4.31 5.90
C TRP A 151 -12.48 -5.28 5.02
N PHE A 152 -11.45 -4.78 4.33
CA PHE A 152 -10.47 -5.64 3.70
C PHE A 152 -9.55 -6.14 4.82
N HIS A 153 -10.10 -7.02 5.65
CA HIS A 153 -9.34 -7.83 6.58
C HIS A 153 -8.31 -8.59 5.73
N PHE A 154 -7.10 -8.03 5.70
CA PHE A 154 -6.09 -8.25 4.68
C PHE A 154 -5.94 -9.74 4.36
N GLN A 155 -6.52 -10.22 3.25
CA GLN A 155 -6.27 -11.55 2.67
C GLN A 155 -4.90 -11.56 1.95
N LEU A 156 -3.91 -10.90 2.55
CA LEU A 156 -2.51 -11.03 2.19
C LEU A 156 -2.10 -12.39 2.73
N LYS A 157 -1.86 -13.33 1.83
CA LYS A 157 -1.52 -14.72 2.14
C LYS A 157 -0.20 -14.83 2.89
#